data_AF-A0A285BHT7-F1
#
_entry.id   AF-A0A285BHT7-F1
#
_cell.length_a   1.000
_cell.length_b   1.000
_cell.length_c   1.000
_cell.angle_alpha   90.00
_cell.angle_beta   90.00
_cell.angle_gamma   90.00
#
_symmetry.space_group_name_H-M   'P 1'
#
loop_
_entity.id
_entity.type
_entity.pdbx_description
1 polymer ?
#
loop_
_entity_poly.entity_id
_entity_poly.type
_entity_poly.pdbx_seq_one_letter_code
_entity_poly.pdbx_strand_id
1 'polypeptide(L)'
;MYKFVHKFGILLFVGGIPAMKNLLGQISILKVMEIKPNFSELAREYGVDRRTVKKYYEGYEGKPKTRNKQSKLDKYYDEIKAFANDFDFKIRLCKPRHSYTKGKVESSNKFINWLLPYNCEFEDEEDLIKIIDEINKKVNQSTNQSTGIQPIILFQKEKEYLSPLPSNDIIESYMNFEQKATVHKDSMIYYKYSRYSINKTVTLKTVENELHVYFNTDLISVHILSNKKINYHESHYRELIENLIKSKEDIEQICTNNLNELDKLLHR
;
A
#
# COMPACT_ATOMS: atom_id res chain seq x y z
N MET A 1 63.98 -22.24 15.01
CA MET A 1 62.76 -21.46 14.72
C MET A 1 61.71 -22.43 14.18
N TYR A 2 60.77 -22.83 15.04
CA TYR A 2 59.83 -23.93 14.79
C TYR A 2 58.75 -23.54 13.76
N LYS A 3 58.54 -24.37 12.73
CA LYS A 3 57.38 -24.31 11.84
C LYS A 3 56.20 -24.97 12.55
N PHE A 4 55.31 -24.16 13.13
CA PHE A 4 54.02 -24.61 13.64
C PHE A 4 53.07 -24.83 12.46
N VAL A 5 52.82 -26.09 12.11
CA VAL A 5 51.79 -26.48 11.14
C VAL A 5 50.47 -26.60 11.90
N HIS A 6 49.65 -25.55 11.87
CA HIS A 6 48.26 -25.69 12.29
C HIS A 6 47.48 -26.45 11.22
N LYS A 7 47.30 -27.74 11.46
CA LYS A 7 46.40 -28.64 10.75
C LYS A 7 44.96 -28.18 11.06
N PHE A 8 44.43 -27.26 10.27
CA PHE A 8 43.00 -26.98 10.21
C PHE A 8 42.31 -28.23 9.65
N GLY A 9 41.94 -29.15 10.54
CA GLY A 9 41.05 -30.26 10.21
C GLY A 9 39.68 -29.70 9.87
N ILE A 10 39.39 -29.58 8.57
CA ILE A 10 38.02 -29.44 8.09
C ILE A 10 37.31 -30.73 8.49
N LEU A 11 36.49 -30.66 9.54
CA LEU A 11 35.51 -31.69 9.85
C LEU A 11 34.49 -31.67 8.71
N LEU A 12 34.76 -32.43 7.64
CA LEU A 12 33.82 -32.64 6.54
C LEU A 12 32.57 -33.28 7.14
N PHE A 13 31.52 -32.48 7.31
CA PHE A 13 30.19 -32.96 7.62
C PHE A 13 29.70 -33.76 6.39
N VAL A 14 29.88 -35.09 6.43
CA VAL A 14 29.54 -36.01 5.32
C VAL A 14 28.01 -36.16 5.14
N GLY A 15 27.21 -35.54 6.02
CA GLY A 15 25.74 -35.50 5.95
C GLY A 15 25.19 -34.60 4.84
N GLY A 16 25.48 -34.93 3.58
CA GLY A 16 24.87 -34.29 2.41
C GLY A 16 23.45 -34.80 2.12
N ILE A 17 22.72 -34.05 1.28
CA ILE A 17 21.41 -34.44 0.71
C ILE A 17 21.40 -35.87 0.11
N PRO A 18 22.47 -36.39 -0.52
CA PRO A 18 22.53 -37.77 -1.02
C PRO A 18 22.45 -38.82 0.09
N ALA A 19 23.11 -38.59 1.23
CA ALA A 19 23.14 -39.54 2.35
C ALA A 19 21.76 -39.72 2.98
N MET A 20 20.98 -38.63 3.10
CA MET A 20 19.60 -38.70 3.61
C MET A 20 18.66 -39.48 2.69
N LYS A 21 18.79 -39.35 1.36
CA LYS A 21 17.96 -40.12 0.41
C LYS A 21 18.24 -41.62 0.50
N ASN A 22 19.52 -41.99 0.58
CA ASN A 22 19.94 -43.38 0.67
C ASN A 22 19.48 -44.03 2.00
N LEU A 23 19.62 -43.30 3.11
CA LEU A 23 19.10 -43.70 4.42
C LEU A 23 17.59 -43.98 4.39
N LEU A 24 16.80 -43.09 3.77
CA LEU A 24 15.35 -43.26 3.65
C LEU A 24 14.98 -44.51 2.83
N GLY A 25 15.74 -44.79 1.77
CA GLY A 25 15.59 -46.01 0.97
C GLY A 25 15.83 -47.26 1.82
N GLN A 26 16.93 -47.30 2.57
CA GLN A 26 17.28 -48.45 3.41
C GLN A 26 16.30 -48.63 4.58
N ILE A 27 15.85 -47.55 5.22
CA ILE A 27 14.79 -47.59 6.25
C ILE A 27 13.50 -48.19 5.67
N SER A 28 13.14 -47.84 4.44
CA SER A 28 11.93 -48.35 3.77
C SER A 28 12.03 -49.85 3.51
N ILE A 29 13.19 -50.33 3.02
CA ILE A 29 13.46 -51.76 2.82
C ILE A 29 13.38 -52.52 4.14
N LEU A 30 14.05 -52.03 5.19
CA LEU A 30 14.07 -52.69 6.51
C LEU A 30 12.67 -52.78 7.13
N LYS A 31 11.81 -51.76 6.92
CA LYS A 31 10.40 -51.80 7.30
C LYS A 31 9.61 -52.87 6.54
N VAL A 32 9.77 -52.96 5.23
CA VAL A 32 9.09 -53.96 4.39
C VAL A 32 9.50 -55.39 4.76
N MET A 33 10.76 -55.56 5.16
CA MET A 33 11.29 -56.84 5.63
C MET A 33 10.94 -57.16 7.09
N GLU A 34 10.21 -56.28 7.79
CA GLU A 34 9.90 -56.38 9.23
C GLU A 34 11.14 -56.49 10.15
N ILE A 35 12.29 -56.00 9.67
CA ILE A 35 13.55 -56.04 10.41
C ILE A 35 13.71 -54.73 11.18
N LYS A 36 13.84 -54.83 12.51
CA LYS A 36 14.17 -53.68 13.35
C LYS A 36 15.64 -53.29 13.16
N PRO A 37 15.94 -52.09 12.63
CA PRO A 37 17.31 -51.69 12.33
C PRO A 37 18.10 -51.29 13.58
N ASN A 38 19.43 -51.43 13.50
CA ASN A 38 20.34 -50.82 14.45
C ASN A 38 20.52 -49.32 14.16
N PHE A 39 19.77 -48.48 14.86
CA PHE A 39 19.80 -47.03 14.64
C PHE A 39 21.17 -46.39 14.84
N SER A 40 22.03 -46.95 15.70
CA SER A 40 23.39 -46.41 15.96
C SER A 40 24.36 -46.73 14.82
N GLU A 41 24.15 -47.83 14.12
CA GLU A 41 24.98 -48.27 13.01
C GLU A 41 24.63 -47.52 11.73
N LEU A 42 23.33 -47.42 11.41
CA LEU A 42 22.83 -46.54 10.36
C LEU A 42 23.26 -45.07 10.57
N ALA A 43 23.28 -44.61 11.82
CA ALA A 43 23.77 -43.26 12.14
C ALA A 43 25.25 -43.05 11.76
N ARG A 44 26.11 -44.05 12.00
CA ARG A 44 27.53 -44.01 11.65
C ARG A 44 27.77 -44.14 10.16
N GLU A 45 27.05 -45.04 9.50
CA GLU A 45 27.14 -45.30 8.05
C GLU A 45 26.76 -44.05 7.24
N TYR A 46 25.67 -43.38 7.61
CA TYR A 46 25.15 -42.22 6.88
C TYR A 46 25.59 -40.87 7.45
N GLY A 47 26.38 -40.85 8.53
CA GLY A 47 26.87 -39.62 9.17
C GLY A 47 25.76 -38.72 9.71
N VAL A 48 24.69 -39.30 10.27
CA VAL A 48 23.52 -38.58 10.80
C VAL A 48 23.26 -38.96 12.26
N ASP A 49 22.63 -38.06 13.03
CA ASP A 49 22.30 -38.33 14.43
C ASP A 49 21.32 -39.53 14.55
N ARG A 50 21.60 -40.45 15.48
CA ARG A 50 20.75 -41.64 15.76
C ARG A 50 19.28 -41.29 15.97
N ARG A 51 18.98 -40.16 16.63
CA ARG A 51 17.60 -39.70 16.86
C ARG A 51 16.93 -39.32 15.56
N THR A 52 17.68 -38.81 14.58
CA THR A 52 17.18 -38.52 13.22
C THR A 52 16.79 -39.82 12.52
N VAL A 53 17.67 -40.83 12.52
CA VAL A 53 17.38 -42.17 11.95
C VAL A 53 16.11 -42.75 12.56
N LYS A 54 16.04 -42.76 13.91
CA LYS A 54 14.87 -43.26 14.65
C LYS A 54 13.59 -42.51 14.26
N LYS A 55 13.65 -41.17 14.19
CA LYS A 55 12.51 -40.31 13.84
C LYS A 55 11.96 -40.63 12.44
N TYR A 56 12.82 -40.86 11.46
CA TYR A 56 12.41 -41.26 10.10
C TYR A 56 11.88 -42.69 10.05
N TYR A 57 12.47 -43.62 10.80
CA TYR A 57 11.92 -44.96 10.98
C TYR A 57 10.53 -44.94 11.65
N GLU A 58 10.25 -44.01 12.55
CA GLU A 58 8.92 -43.86 13.17
C GLU A 58 7.88 -43.18 12.26
N GLY A 59 8.24 -42.79 11.03
CA GLY A 59 7.30 -42.27 10.02
C GLY A 59 7.33 -40.76 9.81
N TYR A 60 8.38 -40.07 10.25
CA TYR A 60 8.56 -38.65 9.91
C TYR A 60 8.93 -38.48 8.44
N GLU A 61 8.20 -37.63 7.70
CA GLU A 61 8.43 -37.42 6.25
C GLU A 61 9.27 -36.17 5.93
N GLY A 62 9.74 -35.46 6.96
CA GLY A 62 10.45 -34.19 6.78
C GLY A 62 9.58 -32.96 7.01
N LYS A 63 10.21 -31.78 6.97
CA LYS A 63 9.46 -30.51 6.99
C LYS A 63 8.85 -30.29 5.60
N PRO A 64 7.61 -29.78 5.50
CA PRO A 64 7.02 -29.45 4.21
C PRO A 64 7.91 -28.42 3.49
N LYS A 65 8.14 -28.64 2.19
CA LYS A 65 8.98 -27.75 1.36
C LYS A 65 8.33 -26.38 1.15
N THR A 66 7.01 -26.31 1.24
CA THR A 66 6.20 -25.10 1.08
C THR A 66 5.43 -24.83 2.37
N ARG A 67 5.41 -23.57 2.77
CA ARG A 67 4.54 -23.07 3.83
C ARG A 67 3.39 -22.35 3.16
N ASN A 68 2.15 -22.74 3.46
CA ASN A 68 1.00 -21.95 3.04
C ASN A 68 0.97 -20.68 3.89
N LYS A 69 1.29 -19.54 3.28
CA LYS A 69 1.29 -18.23 3.94
C LYS A 69 0.42 -17.31 3.09
N GLN A 70 -0.66 -16.84 3.69
CA GLN A 70 -1.51 -15.82 3.09
C GLN A 70 -0.70 -14.54 2.85
N SER A 71 -0.95 -13.90 1.71
CA SER A 71 -0.42 -12.57 1.41
C SER A 71 -1.12 -11.55 2.29
N LYS A 72 -0.41 -10.47 2.63
CA LYS A 72 -1.04 -9.30 3.27
C LYS A 72 -2.14 -8.68 2.39
N LEU A 73 -2.06 -8.90 1.08
CA LEU A 73 -2.99 -8.37 0.09
C LEU A 73 -4.21 -9.27 -0.13
N ASP A 74 -4.24 -10.49 0.41
CA ASP A 74 -5.36 -11.41 0.18
C ASP A 74 -6.69 -10.83 0.69
N LYS A 75 -6.65 -10.00 1.76
CA LYS A 75 -7.81 -9.27 2.29
C LYS A 75 -8.47 -8.36 1.24
N TYR A 76 -7.67 -7.77 0.34
CA TYR A 76 -8.12 -6.78 -0.65
C TYR A 76 -8.28 -7.38 -2.04
N TYR A 77 -8.27 -8.72 -2.15
CA TYR A 77 -8.29 -9.40 -3.44
C TYR A 77 -9.49 -9.00 -4.30
N ASP A 78 -10.67 -8.92 -3.71
CA ASP A 78 -11.90 -8.57 -4.44
C ASP A 78 -11.89 -7.12 -4.93
N GLU A 79 -11.40 -6.18 -4.12
CA GLU A 79 -11.23 -4.77 -4.51
C GLU A 79 -10.23 -4.62 -5.67
N ILE A 80 -9.08 -5.27 -5.58
CA ILE A 80 -8.05 -5.25 -6.62
C ILE A 80 -8.60 -5.89 -7.91
N LYS A 81 -9.39 -6.95 -7.78
CA LYS A 81 -10.02 -7.63 -8.92
C LYS A 81 -11.09 -6.78 -9.59
N ALA A 82 -11.91 -6.07 -8.83
CA ALA A 82 -12.88 -5.11 -9.36
C ALA A 82 -12.17 -4.01 -10.15
N PHE A 83 -11.15 -3.38 -9.54
CA PHE A 83 -10.33 -2.36 -10.20
C PHE A 83 -9.69 -2.86 -11.50
N ALA A 84 -9.17 -4.08 -11.51
CA ALA A 84 -8.58 -4.67 -12.71
C ALA A 84 -9.59 -4.92 -13.83
N ASN A 85 -10.83 -5.29 -13.50
CA ASN A 85 -11.90 -5.47 -14.48
C ASN A 85 -12.36 -4.13 -15.05
N ASP A 86 -12.52 -3.12 -14.19
CA ASP A 86 -12.97 -1.79 -14.59
C ASP A 86 -11.99 -1.10 -15.54
N PHE A 87 -10.69 -1.31 -15.34
CA PHE A 87 -9.61 -0.78 -16.18
C PHE A 87 -9.12 -1.77 -17.25
N ASP A 88 -9.83 -2.88 -17.44
CA ASP A 88 -9.57 -3.94 -18.44
C ASP A 88 -8.11 -4.44 -18.49
N PHE A 89 -7.52 -4.74 -17.33
CA PHE A 89 -6.19 -5.33 -17.26
C PHE A 89 -6.15 -6.63 -16.44
N LYS A 90 -5.16 -7.48 -16.74
CA LYS A 90 -5.03 -8.79 -16.10
C LYS A 90 -3.98 -8.77 -15.00
N ILE A 91 -4.40 -9.05 -13.77
CA ILE A 91 -3.50 -9.20 -12.62
C ILE A 91 -2.65 -10.46 -12.80
N ARG A 92 -1.34 -10.33 -12.65
CA ARG A 92 -0.39 -11.46 -12.63
C ARG A 92 0.46 -11.42 -11.38
N LEU A 93 0.39 -12.47 -10.56
CA LEU A 93 1.22 -12.60 -9.36
C LEU A 93 2.63 -13.10 -9.70
N CYS A 94 3.63 -12.54 -9.01
CA CYS A 94 4.99 -13.06 -9.06
C CYS A 94 5.04 -14.49 -8.55
N LYS A 95 5.74 -15.37 -9.28
CA LYS A 95 5.88 -16.77 -8.85
C LYS A 95 6.89 -16.85 -7.69
N PRO A 96 6.59 -17.60 -6.61
CA PRO A 96 7.54 -17.75 -5.50
C PRO A 96 8.88 -18.32 -5.95
N ARG A 97 10.00 -17.74 -5.48
CA ARG A 97 11.38 -18.16 -5.81
C ARG A 97 11.78 -18.00 -7.28
N HIS A 98 11.03 -17.24 -8.07
CA HIS A 98 11.41 -16.86 -9.42
C HIS A 98 11.87 -15.40 -9.43
N SER A 99 13.14 -15.16 -9.07
CA SER A 99 13.71 -13.81 -8.96
C SER A 99 13.58 -12.99 -10.26
N TYR A 100 13.64 -13.64 -11.43
CA TYR A 100 13.50 -12.99 -12.73
C TYR A 100 12.13 -12.33 -12.96
N THR A 101 11.06 -12.71 -12.23
CA THR A 101 9.76 -12.03 -12.36
C THR A 101 9.76 -10.63 -11.72
N LYS A 102 10.78 -10.31 -10.92
CA LYS A 102 10.91 -9.03 -10.20
C LYS A 102 11.75 -7.98 -10.97
N GLY A 103 12.42 -8.37 -12.05
CA GLY A 103 13.33 -7.47 -12.79
C GLY A 103 12.68 -6.17 -13.27
N LYS A 104 11.38 -6.19 -13.64
CA LYS A 104 10.62 -4.98 -13.99
C LYS A 104 10.51 -4.00 -12.83
N VAL A 105 10.21 -4.49 -11.62
CA VAL A 105 10.05 -3.67 -10.41
C VAL A 105 11.38 -3.01 -10.04
N GLU A 106 12.48 -3.74 -10.15
CA GLU A 106 13.82 -3.23 -9.81
C GLU A 106 14.31 -2.18 -10.81
N SER A 107 14.00 -2.36 -12.10
CA SER A 107 14.26 -1.34 -13.11
C SER A 107 13.49 -0.05 -12.87
N SER A 108 12.21 -0.11 -12.47
CA SER A 108 11.42 1.08 -12.14
C SER A 108 11.93 1.77 -10.87
N ASN A 109 12.31 1.00 -9.84
CA ASN A 109 12.87 1.56 -8.60
C ASN A 109 14.20 2.30 -8.81
N LYS A 110 14.92 2.04 -9.91
CA LYS A 110 16.15 2.78 -10.25
C LYS A 110 15.91 4.28 -10.35
N PHE A 111 14.76 4.71 -10.85
CA PHE A 111 14.42 6.13 -10.98
C PHE A 111 14.19 6.80 -9.62
N ILE A 112 13.65 6.07 -8.64
CA ILE A 112 13.51 6.56 -7.27
C ILE A 112 14.88 6.86 -6.65
N ASN A 113 15.89 6.03 -6.93
CA ASN A 113 17.25 6.28 -6.46
C ASN A 113 17.88 7.56 -7.05
N TRP A 114 17.35 8.08 -8.16
CA TRP A 114 17.83 9.35 -8.74
C TRP A 114 17.35 10.58 -7.98
N LEU A 115 16.41 10.41 -7.04
CA LEU A 115 15.99 11.48 -6.12
C LEU A 115 16.96 11.63 -4.95
N LEU A 116 17.70 10.57 -4.58
CA LEU A 116 18.60 10.57 -3.43
C LEU A 116 19.67 11.69 -3.43
N PRO A 117 20.28 12.07 -4.58
CA PRO A 117 21.23 13.18 -4.64
C PRO A 117 20.64 14.53 -4.24
N TYR A 118 19.33 14.72 -4.46
CA TYR A 118 18.62 15.96 -4.14
C TYR A 118 18.18 16.03 -2.67
N ASN A 119 18.52 15.04 -1.85
CA ASN A 119 18.23 15.10 -0.42
C ASN A 119 18.90 16.34 0.19
N CYS A 120 18.11 17.12 0.93
CA CYS A 120 18.51 18.41 1.51
C CYS A 120 18.80 19.52 0.48
N GLU A 121 18.46 19.33 -0.81
CA GLU A 121 18.61 20.37 -1.86
C GLU A 121 17.29 21.04 -2.26
N PHE A 122 16.16 20.61 -1.68
CA PHE A 122 14.84 21.24 -1.87
C PHE A 122 14.32 21.77 -0.53
N GLU A 123 13.63 22.91 -0.58
CA GLU A 123 13.07 23.56 0.61
C GLU A 123 11.57 23.25 0.75
N ASP A 124 10.84 23.29 -0.36
CA ASP A 124 9.39 23.15 -0.42
C ASP A 124 8.92 21.97 -1.29
N GLU A 125 7.64 21.60 -1.15
CA GLU A 125 6.98 20.55 -1.94
C GLU A 125 7.00 20.85 -3.45
N GLU A 126 6.83 22.12 -3.83
CA GLU A 126 6.86 22.54 -5.23
C GLU A 126 8.21 22.25 -5.89
N ASP A 127 9.31 22.42 -5.17
CA ASP A 127 10.64 22.16 -5.68
C ASP A 127 10.89 20.67 -5.88
N LEU A 128 10.37 19.84 -4.97
CA LEU A 128 10.40 18.39 -5.14
C LEU A 128 9.60 17.96 -6.39
N ILE A 129 8.42 18.54 -6.63
CA ILE A 129 7.62 18.27 -7.84
C ILE A 129 8.40 18.67 -9.09
N LYS A 130 9.06 19.85 -9.11
CA LYS A 130 9.90 20.28 -10.23
C LYS A 130 11.06 19.31 -10.49
N ILE A 131 11.75 18.84 -9.44
CA ILE A 131 12.84 17.86 -9.57
C ILE A 131 12.32 16.55 -10.19
N ILE A 132 11.17 16.06 -9.74
CA ILE A 132 10.53 14.85 -10.28
C ILE A 132 10.20 15.04 -11.77
N ASP A 133 9.64 16.19 -12.14
CA ASP A 133 9.31 16.51 -13.53
C ASP A 133 10.54 16.55 -14.43
N GLU A 134 11.63 17.16 -13.97
CA GLU A 134 12.89 17.21 -14.72
C GLU A 134 13.50 15.81 -14.89
N ILE A 135 13.46 14.96 -13.87
CA ILE A 135 13.87 13.56 -13.97
C ILE A 135 13.01 12.82 -15.00
N ASN A 136 11.68 12.98 -14.94
CA ASN A 136 10.75 12.36 -15.88
C ASN A 136 11.03 12.76 -17.33
N LYS A 137 11.23 14.06 -17.59
CA LYS A 137 11.58 14.57 -18.93
C LYS A 137 12.88 13.94 -19.42
N LYS A 138 13.93 13.94 -18.58
CA LYS A 138 15.25 13.38 -18.90
C LYS A 138 15.17 11.90 -19.24
N VAL A 139 14.43 11.11 -18.45
CA VAL A 139 14.26 9.67 -18.69
C VAL A 139 13.50 9.42 -20.00
N ASN A 140 12.40 10.13 -20.23
CA ASN A 140 11.56 9.95 -21.43
C ASN A 140 12.24 10.38 -22.74
N GLN A 141 13.20 11.31 -22.66
CA GLN A 141 14.01 11.77 -23.80
C GLN A 141 15.31 10.96 -23.98
N SER A 142 15.72 10.20 -22.98
CA SER A 142 16.94 9.38 -23.09
C SER A 142 16.72 8.19 -24.02
N THR A 143 17.71 7.92 -24.87
CA THR A 143 17.67 6.75 -25.76
C THR A 143 17.75 5.47 -24.93
N ASN A 144 16.75 4.60 -25.05
CA ASN A 144 16.75 3.33 -24.35
C ASN A 144 17.79 2.38 -24.97
N GLN A 145 18.61 1.74 -24.13
CA GLN A 145 19.70 0.86 -24.57
C GLN A 145 19.21 -0.39 -25.34
N SER A 146 18.02 -0.90 -25.00
CA SER A 146 17.48 -2.13 -25.62
C SER A 146 16.81 -1.85 -26.96
N THR A 147 16.06 -0.75 -27.07
CA THR A 147 15.29 -0.43 -28.29
C THR A 147 16.01 0.55 -29.21
N GLY A 148 17.04 1.26 -28.72
CA GLY A 148 17.75 2.30 -29.47
C GLY A 148 16.92 3.55 -29.77
N ILE A 149 15.72 3.67 -29.17
CA ILE A 149 14.75 4.75 -29.43
C ILE A 149 14.36 5.40 -28.11
N GLN A 150 14.02 6.68 -28.14
CA GLN A 150 13.52 7.42 -26.98
C GLN A 150 12.10 6.96 -26.61
N PRO A 151 11.79 6.73 -25.31
CA PRO A 151 10.46 6.34 -24.86
C PRO A 151 9.33 7.27 -25.34
N ILE A 152 9.57 8.59 -25.37
CA ILE A 152 8.55 9.56 -25.79
C ILE A 152 8.12 9.37 -27.26
N ILE A 153 9.07 9.05 -28.14
CA ILE A 153 8.82 8.81 -29.56
C ILE A 153 8.09 7.47 -29.74
N LEU A 154 8.51 6.46 -28.98
CA LEU A 154 7.88 5.14 -29.03
C LEU A 154 6.42 5.22 -28.55
N PHE A 155 6.17 5.93 -27.46
CA PHE A 155 4.82 6.15 -26.95
C PHE A 155 3.91 6.83 -27.97
N GLN A 156 4.39 7.86 -28.69
CA GLN A 156 3.61 8.51 -29.75
C GLN A 156 3.18 7.53 -30.84
N LYS A 157 4.04 6.58 -31.23
CA LYS A 157 3.71 5.53 -32.21
C LYS A 157 2.74 4.50 -31.66
N GLU A 158 2.90 4.10 -30.40
CA GLU A 158 2.09 3.06 -29.76
C GLU A 158 0.72 3.58 -29.30
N LYS A 159 0.57 4.90 -29.09
CA LYS A 159 -0.63 5.53 -28.53
C LYS A 159 -1.92 5.15 -29.26
N GLU A 160 -1.87 5.03 -30.59
CA GLU A 160 -3.03 4.66 -31.41
C GLU A 160 -3.52 3.23 -31.20
N TYR A 161 -2.66 2.35 -30.68
CA TYR A 161 -2.97 0.94 -30.40
C TYR A 161 -3.37 0.70 -28.94
N LEU A 162 -3.37 1.75 -28.10
CA LEU A 162 -3.76 1.63 -26.70
C LEU A 162 -5.29 1.60 -26.58
N SER A 163 -5.79 0.77 -25.66
CA SER A 163 -7.21 0.77 -25.29
C SER A 163 -7.60 2.11 -24.65
N PRO A 164 -8.84 2.58 -24.87
CA PRO A 164 -9.34 3.78 -24.20
C PRO A 164 -9.46 3.54 -22.69
N LEU A 165 -9.40 4.62 -21.93
CA LEU A 165 -9.68 4.60 -20.50
C LEU A 165 -11.17 4.29 -20.24
N PRO A 166 -11.53 3.75 -19.06
CA PRO A 166 -12.92 3.57 -18.68
C PRO A 166 -13.66 4.92 -18.54
N SER A 167 -14.98 4.87 -18.39
CA SER A 167 -15.79 6.06 -18.20
C SER A 167 -15.35 6.88 -16.99
N ASN A 168 -15.43 8.21 -17.10
CA ASN A 168 -15.04 9.13 -16.03
C ASN A 168 -15.71 8.80 -14.68
N ASP A 169 -16.96 8.36 -14.68
CA ASP A 169 -17.68 7.97 -13.46
C ASP A 169 -16.96 6.85 -12.69
N ILE A 170 -16.42 5.86 -13.42
CA ILE A 170 -15.64 4.76 -12.84
C ILE A 170 -14.36 5.32 -12.26
N ILE A 171 -13.65 6.18 -13.01
CA ILE A 171 -12.40 6.80 -12.56
C ILE A 171 -12.63 7.62 -11.28
N GLU A 172 -13.68 8.45 -11.25
CA GLU A 172 -14.04 9.28 -10.09
C GLU A 172 -14.34 8.44 -8.85
N SER A 173 -15.00 7.28 -9.01
CA SER A 173 -15.30 6.38 -7.89
C SER A 173 -14.05 5.90 -7.15
N TYR A 174 -12.92 5.73 -7.85
CA TYR A 174 -11.65 5.32 -7.25
C TYR A 174 -10.83 6.49 -6.69
N MET A 175 -11.10 7.73 -7.12
CA MET A 175 -10.39 8.92 -6.64
C MET A 175 -10.85 9.38 -5.25
N ASN A 176 -11.91 8.78 -4.70
CA ASN A 176 -12.31 8.90 -3.29
C ASN A 176 -12.23 10.34 -2.74
N PHE A 177 -12.90 11.27 -3.41
CA PHE A 177 -13.17 12.58 -2.82
C PHE A 177 -14.30 12.54 -1.79
N GLU A 178 -15.09 11.46 -1.75
CA GLU A 178 -16.29 11.35 -0.91
C GLU A 178 -16.00 10.81 0.50
N GLN A 179 -15.82 11.70 1.47
CA GLN A 179 -15.83 11.34 2.89
C GLN A 179 -17.24 11.44 3.45
N LYS A 180 -17.80 10.34 3.93
CA LYS A 180 -19.04 10.37 4.71
C LYS A 180 -18.76 10.99 6.08
N ALA A 181 -19.45 12.08 6.41
CA ALA A 181 -19.32 12.74 7.70
C ALA A 181 -20.64 12.70 8.46
N THR A 182 -20.58 12.23 9.70
CA THR A 182 -21.73 12.31 10.62
C THR A 182 -21.72 13.66 11.30
N VAL A 183 -22.88 14.33 11.32
CA VAL A 183 -23.05 15.61 12.02
C VAL A 183 -23.15 15.35 13.53
N HIS A 184 -22.34 16.07 14.30
CA HIS A 184 -22.38 16.05 15.75
C HIS A 184 -23.57 16.87 16.30
N LYS A 185 -23.87 16.75 17.60
CA LYS A 185 -25.01 17.44 18.25
C LYS A 185 -24.94 18.97 18.15
N ASP A 186 -23.75 19.52 17.92
CA ASP A 186 -23.48 20.94 17.69
C ASP A 186 -23.70 21.37 16.22
N SER A 187 -24.34 20.54 15.39
CA SER A 187 -24.57 20.79 13.95
C SER A 187 -23.26 21.07 13.20
N MET A 188 -22.21 20.33 13.55
CA MET A 188 -20.87 20.47 12.99
C MET A 188 -20.34 19.14 12.48
N ILE A 189 -19.48 19.21 11.46
CA ILE A 189 -18.65 18.10 11.00
C ILE A 189 -17.17 18.38 11.22
N TYR A 190 -16.38 17.32 11.35
CA TYR A 190 -14.92 17.42 11.32
C TYR A 190 -14.39 17.06 9.94
N TYR A 191 -13.58 17.95 9.36
CA TYR A 191 -12.85 17.71 8.12
C TYR A 191 -11.43 18.26 8.22
N LYS A 192 -10.42 17.39 8.04
CA LYS A 192 -8.98 17.71 8.11
C LYS A 192 -8.61 18.70 9.25
N TYR A 193 -9.00 18.36 10.49
CA TYR A 193 -8.73 19.13 11.72
C TYR A 193 -9.52 20.43 11.92
N SER A 194 -10.35 20.82 10.97
CA SER A 194 -11.26 21.97 11.08
C SER A 194 -12.71 21.51 11.22
N ARG A 195 -13.54 22.30 11.92
CA ARG A 195 -14.99 22.07 12.02
C ARG A 195 -15.76 22.95 11.04
N TYR A 196 -16.81 22.40 10.44
CA TYR A 196 -17.69 23.11 9.51
C TYR A 196 -19.16 22.92 9.91
N SER A 197 -19.93 24.01 9.94
CA SER A 197 -21.36 23.99 10.32
C SER A 197 -22.21 23.35 9.23
N ILE A 198 -23.01 22.34 9.56
CA ILE A 198 -23.89 21.61 8.63
C ILE A 198 -25.16 21.15 9.35
N ASN A 199 -26.32 21.27 8.68
CA ASN A 199 -27.63 21.02 9.28
C ASN A 199 -28.13 19.56 9.16
N LYS A 200 -27.52 18.73 8.29
CA LYS A 200 -27.95 17.35 8.01
C LYS A 200 -26.77 16.40 7.79
N THR A 201 -26.97 15.09 7.96
CA THR A 201 -25.96 14.04 7.68
C THR A 201 -25.58 14.02 6.20
N VAL A 202 -24.30 14.12 5.86
CA VAL A 202 -23.87 14.51 4.50
C VAL A 202 -22.69 13.69 3.98
N THR A 203 -22.55 13.68 2.66
CA THR A 203 -21.36 13.24 1.94
C THR A 203 -20.52 14.46 1.59
N LEU A 204 -19.21 14.42 1.83
CA LEU A 204 -18.29 15.52 1.57
C LEU A 204 -17.45 15.21 0.35
N LYS A 205 -17.47 16.07 -0.67
CA LYS A 205 -16.55 16.00 -1.83
C LYS A 205 -15.62 17.21 -1.77
N THR A 206 -14.31 17.00 -1.86
CA THR A 206 -13.40 18.14 -2.07
C THR A 206 -13.14 18.35 -3.54
N VAL A 207 -13.34 19.58 -3.99
CA VAL A 207 -12.97 20.04 -5.33
C VAL A 207 -12.07 21.26 -5.15
N GLU A 208 -10.82 21.16 -5.61
CA GLU A 208 -9.80 22.19 -5.44
C GLU A 208 -9.61 22.65 -3.98
N ASN A 209 -10.12 23.84 -3.62
CA ASN A 209 -10.03 24.42 -2.28
C ASN A 209 -11.40 24.58 -1.61
N GLU A 210 -12.42 23.89 -2.12
CA GLU A 210 -13.79 23.91 -1.60
C GLU A 210 -14.22 22.53 -1.12
N LEU A 211 -14.90 22.52 0.03
CA LEU A 211 -15.59 21.38 0.60
C LEU A 211 -17.06 21.44 0.19
N HIS A 212 -17.42 20.63 -0.79
CA HIS A 212 -18.79 20.48 -1.28
C HIS A 212 -19.52 19.48 -0.40
N VAL A 213 -20.67 19.89 0.12
CA VAL A 213 -21.49 19.11 1.05
C VAL A 213 -22.75 18.65 0.34
N TYR A 214 -22.89 17.34 0.17
CA TYR A 214 -24.02 16.71 -0.50
C TYR A 214 -24.92 15.97 0.49
N PHE A 215 -26.23 16.02 0.27
CA PHE A 215 -27.18 15.08 0.87
C PHE A 215 -27.79 14.26 -0.25
N ASN A 216 -27.48 12.96 -0.27
CA ASN A 216 -27.74 12.10 -1.41
C ASN A 216 -27.06 12.65 -2.69
N THR A 217 -27.83 13.24 -3.59
CA THR A 217 -27.38 13.83 -4.87
C THR A 217 -27.35 15.36 -4.87
N ASP A 218 -27.95 15.99 -3.85
CA ASP A 218 -28.21 17.42 -3.87
C ASP A 218 -27.10 18.16 -3.12
N LEU A 219 -26.53 19.18 -3.75
CA LEU A 219 -25.55 20.08 -3.13
C LEU A 219 -26.27 20.99 -2.12
N ILE A 220 -25.94 20.85 -0.83
CA ILE A 220 -26.52 21.66 0.25
C ILE A 220 -25.69 22.92 0.46
N SER A 221 -24.38 22.75 0.59
CA SER A 221 -23.49 23.81 1.06
C SER A 221 -22.10 23.64 0.46
N VAL A 222 -21.42 24.76 0.25
CA VAL A 222 -20.03 24.80 -0.18
C VAL A 222 -19.26 25.60 0.86
N HIS A 223 -18.17 25.02 1.37
CA HIS A 223 -17.31 25.71 2.33
C HIS A 223 -15.92 25.87 1.75
N ILE A 224 -15.34 27.07 1.83
CA ILE A 224 -13.95 27.29 1.48
C ILE A 224 -13.07 26.63 2.56
N LEU A 225 -12.10 25.81 2.15
CA LEU A 225 -11.15 25.21 3.08
C LEU A 225 -10.28 26.31 3.69
N SER A 226 -10.25 26.34 5.02
CA SER A 226 -9.51 27.35 5.77
C SER A 226 -8.74 26.70 6.93
N ASN A 227 -7.69 27.41 7.38
CA ASN A 227 -6.92 27.04 8.56
C ASN A 227 -7.64 27.41 9.88
N LYS A 228 -8.85 27.98 9.83
CA LYS A 228 -9.64 28.27 11.04
C LYS A 228 -10.17 26.96 11.64
N LYS A 229 -10.06 26.83 12.97
CA LYS A 229 -10.52 25.64 13.71
C LYS A 229 -12.04 25.43 13.64
N ILE A 230 -12.82 26.50 13.49
CA ILE A 230 -14.28 26.43 13.35
C ILE A 230 -14.71 27.39 12.24
N ASN A 231 -15.50 26.88 11.30
CA ASN A 231 -16.01 27.60 10.15
C ASN A 231 -17.53 27.55 10.17
N TYR A 232 -18.16 28.69 10.48
CA TYR A 232 -19.61 28.84 10.46
C TYR A 232 -20.05 29.44 9.12
N HIS A 233 -21.12 28.89 8.56
CA HIS A 233 -21.84 29.51 7.46
C HIS A 233 -22.99 30.36 8.04
N GLU A 234 -23.13 31.59 7.55
CA GLU A 234 -24.08 32.56 8.07
C GLU A 234 -25.52 32.05 8.00
N SER A 235 -25.90 31.39 6.90
CA SER A 235 -27.23 30.80 6.74
C SER A 235 -27.55 29.73 7.80
N HIS A 236 -26.56 28.90 8.18
CA HIS A 236 -26.76 27.85 9.18
C HIS A 236 -26.87 28.45 10.58
N TYR A 237 -26.05 29.47 10.90
CA TYR A 237 -26.14 30.17 12.18
C TYR A 237 -27.50 30.89 12.33
N ARG A 238 -27.97 31.52 11.26
CA ARG A 238 -29.28 32.16 11.21
C ARG A 238 -30.41 31.16 11.48
N GLU A 239 -30.39 29.99 10.84
CA GLU A 239 -31.41 28.94 11.07
C GLU A 239 -31.42 28.46 12.53
N LEU A 240 -30.25 28.36 13.18
CA LEU A 240 -30.16 28.02 14.60
C LEU A 240 -30.78 29.12 15.49
N ILE A 241 -30.51 30.39 15.20
CA ILE A 241 -31.04 31.53 15.98
C ILE A 241 -32.54 31.72 15.77
N GLU A 242 -33.05 31.53 14.55
CA GLU A 242 -34.48 31.61 14.23
C GLU A 242 -35.30 30.56 15.01
N ASN A 243 -34.72 29.38 15.26
CA ASN A 243 -35.36 28.35 16.10
C ASN A 243 -35.39 28.72 17.60
N LEU A 244 -34.48 29.61 18.05
CA LEU A 244 -34.34 29.99 19.46
C LEU A 244 -35.11 31.27 19.81
N ILE A 245 -35.22 32.22 18.88
CA ILE A 245 -35.79 33.56 19.12
C ILE A 245 -37.13 33.71 18.38
N LYS A 246 -38.19 34.10 19.11
CA LYS A 246 -39.55 34.29 18.53
C LYS A 246 -39.75 35.65 17.84
N SER A 247 -38.92 36.65 18.15
CA SER A 247 -38.98 38.00 17.55
C SER A 247 -38.13 38.06 16.28
N LYS A 248 -38.72 38.55 15.17
CA LYS A 248 -38.08 38.57 13.84
C LYS A 248 -37.40 39.89 13.49
N GLU A 249 -37.61 40.95 14.24
CA GLU A 249 -37.31 42.32 13.78
C GLU A 249 -35.80 42.65 13.77
N ASP A 250 -34.97 41.95 14.56
CA ASP A 250 -33.52 42.25 14.70
C ASP A 250 -32.59 41.04 14.50
N ILE A 251 -33.08 39.91 13.98
CA ILE A 251 -32.32 38.64 13.90
C ILE A 251 -31.01 38.81 13.12
N GLU A 252 -31.04 39.57 12.02
CA GLU A 252 -29.90 39.74 11.12
C GLU A 252 -28.77 40.52 11.81
N GLN A 253 -29.10 41.61 12.51
CA GLN A 253 -28.10 42.39 13.24
C GLN A 253 -27.49 41.61 14.42
N ILE A 254 -28.30 40.81 15.11
CA ILE A 254 -27.85 39.93 16.18
C ILE A 254 -26.91 38.85 15.63
N CYS A 255 -27.24 38.24 14.50
CA CYS A 255 -26.40 37.21 13.88
C CYS A 255 -25.03 37.76 13.51
N THR A 256 -24.98 38.91 12.83
CA THR A 256 -23.74 39.55 12.41
C THR A 256 -22.87 39.95 13.60
N ASN A 257 -23.47 40.50 14.65
CA ASN A 257 -22.72 40.88 15.86
C ASN A 257 -22.13 39.65 16.58
N ASN A 258 -22.92 38.58 16.73
CA ASN A 258 -22.46 37.36 17.40
C ASN A 258 -21.36 36.64 16.62
N LEU A 259 -21.49 36.54 15.29
CA LEU A 259 -20.47 35.92 14.44
C LEU A 259 -19.14 36.70 14.52
N ASN A 260 -19.20 38.03 14.53
CA ASN A 260 -18.03 38.88 14.69
C ASN A 260 -17.36 38.72 16.07
N GLU A 261 -18.13 38.58 17.15
CA GLU A 261 -17.57 38.28 18.48
C GLU A 261 -16.96 36.88 18.54
N LEU A 262 -17.60 35.91 17.90
CA LEU A 262 -17.14 34.52 17.88
C LEU A 262 -15.82 34.38 17.10
N ASP A 263 -15.67 35.09 15.98
CA ASP A 263 -14.40 35.18 15.26
C ASP A 263 -13.30 35.80 16.14
N LYS A 264 -13.59 36.88 16.88
CA LYS A 264 -12.62 37.49 17.83
C LYS A 264 -12.17 36.52 18.92
N LEU A 265 -13.04 35.65 19.41
CA LEU A 265 -12.73 34.67 20.45
C LEU A 265 -11.88 33.51 19.92
N LEU A 266 -12.09 33.11 18.67
CA LEU A 266 -11.39 31.99 18.05
C LEU A 266 -10.02 32.34 17.47
N HIS A 267 -9.73 33.63 17.30
CA HIS A 267 -8.45 34.15 16.81
C HIS A 267 -7.44 34.53 17.92
N ARG A 268 -7.71 34.17 19.18
CA ARG A 268 -6.72 34.20 20.29
C ARG A 268 -5.93 32.90 20.38
#